data_AF-A0A382HCA2-F1
#
_entry.id   AF-A0A382HCA2-F1
#
_cell.length_a   1.000
_cell.length_b   1.000
_cell.length_c   1.000
_cell.angle_alpha   90.00
_cell.angle_beta   90.00
_cell.angle_gamma   90.00
#
_symmetry.space_group_name_H-M   'P 1'
#
loop_
_entity.id
_entity.type
_entity.pdbx_description
1 polymer ?
#
loop_
_entity_poly.entity_id
_entity_poly.type
_entity_poly.pdbx_seq_one_letter_code
_entity_poly.pdbx_strand_id
1 'polypeptide(L)'
;VGPPDPEHGLVENFPVVTNTANTFSFILRGENYSFEEDYALNLVVDTTDKVLTTFVVSDFVGNDTTVIRINQDSSMVWKIYSFWSNKEVIEETVIDTVFSLPPDSIFFTGNKFTGVLEFILSKIEPQLVIGSLSNFPRLDR
;
A
#
# COMPACT_ATOMS: atom_id res chain seq x y z
N VAL A 1 -28.52 -2.25 27.04
CA VAL A 1 -28.10 -2.40 25.63
C VAL A 1 -26.95 -1.43 25.40
N GLY A 2 -25.79 -1.91 24.94
CA GLY A 2 -24.67 -1.03 24.61
C GLY A 2 -24.98 -0.20 23.36
N PRO A 3 -24.26 0.90 23.11
CA PRO A 3 -24.35 1.58 21.82
C PRO A 3 -24.07 0.55 20.71
N PRO A 4 -24.76 0.64 19.56
CA PRO A 4 -24.39 -0.13 18.39
C PRO A 4 -22.91 0.11 18.11
N ASP A 5 -22.14 -0.95 17.87
CA ASP A 5 -20.80 -0.76 17.32
C ASP A 5 -20.95 0.09 16.05
N PRO A 6 -20.14 1.14 15.87
CA PRO A 6 -20.21 1.93 14.66
C PRO A 6 -20.00 0.99 13.49
N GLU A 7 -21.03 0.82 12.67
CA GLU A 7 -20.92 0.24 11.34
C GLU A 7 -19.69 0.92 10.72
N HIS A 8 -18.67 0.15 10.36
CA HIS A 8 -17.31 0.61 10.07
C HIS A 8 -17.19 1.57 8.87
N GLY A 9 -18.29 2.18 8.40
CA GLY A 9 -18.37 3.02 7.21
C GLY A 9 -18.17 2.25 5.90
N LEU A 10 -17.75 0.99 5.97
CA LEU A 10 -17.51 0.10 4.85
C LEU A 10 -18.75 -0.71 4.53
N VAL A 11 -19.08 -0.76 3.24
CA VAL A 11 -20.10 -1.65 2.71
C VAL A 11 -19.50 -3.05 2.58
N GLU A 12 -20.22 -4.07 3.05
CA GLU A 12 -19.80 -5.46 2.95
C GLU A 12 -19.55 -5.86 1.50
N ASN A 13 -18.45 -6.57 1.27
CA ASN A 13 -18.06 -7.16 -0.02
C ASN A 13 -17.91 -6.15 -1.15
N PHE A 14 -17.80 -4.86 -0.83
CA PHE A 14 -17.60 -3.79 -1.79
C PHE A 14 -16.33 -3.00 -1.45
N PRO A 15 -15.28 -3.10 -2.27
CA PRO A 15 -14.02 -2.42 -1.99
C PRO A 15 -14.13 -0.91 -2.20
N VAL A 16 -13.46 -0.15 -1.35
CA VAL A 16 -13.22 1.28 -1.53
C VAL A 16 -11.83 1.45 -2.12
N VAL A 17 -11.76 2.10 -3.28
CA VAL A 17 -10.51 2.27 -4.03
C VAL A 17 -10.19 3.75 -4.23
N THR A 18 -8.96 4.14 -3.86
CA THR A 18 -8.36 5.41 -4.25
C THR A 18 -7.23 5.11 -5.22
N ASN A 19 -7.17 5.83 -6.35
CA ASN A 19 -6.10 5.63 -7.34
C ASN A 19 -5.69 6.96 -7.96
N THR A 20 -4.67 7.58 -7.35
CA THR A 20 -4.21 8.93 -7.66
C THR A 20 -2.71 8.93 -7.94
N ALA A 21 -2.18 10.09 -8.34
CA ALA A 21 -0.75 10.29 -8.56
C ALA A 21 0.13 10.03 -7.33
N ASN A 22 -0.42 10.14 -6.12
CA ASN A 22 0.37 10.05 -4.89
C ASN A 22 0.00 8.84 -4.03
N THR A 23 -1.19 8.28 -4.22
CA THR A 23 -1.70 7.21 -3.36
C THR A 23 -2.61 6.28 -4.14
N PHE A 24 -2.36 4.98 -3.95
CA PHE A 24 -3.32 3.92 -4.18
C PHE A 24 -3.80 3.35 -2.85
N SER A 25 -5.10 3.11 -2.70
CA SER A 25 -5.64 2.38 -1.55
C SER A 25 -6.70 1.38 -2.00
N PHE A 26 -6.74 0.23 -1.35
CA PHE A 26 -7.79 -0.77 -1.46
C PHE A 26 -8.23 -1.15 -0.04
N ILE A 27 -9.49 -0.88 0.29
CA ILE A 27 -10.07 -1.21 1.59
C ILE A 27 -11.30 -2.07 1.38
N LEU A 28 -11.33 -3.26 1.98
CA LEU A 28 -12.41 -4.23 1.82
C LEU A 28 -12.79 -4.83 3.16
N ARG A 29 -14.08 -4.78 3.50
CA ARG A 29 -14.67 -5.64 4.53
C ARG A 29 -15.35 -6.81 3.84
N GLY A 30 -14.74 -8.00 3.93
CA GLY A 30 -15.26 -9.23 3.36
C GLY A 30 -16.06 -10.05 4.37
N GLU A 31 -17.13 -10.67 3.90
CA GLU A 31 -17.86 -11.74 4.59
C GLU A 31 -18.07 -12.89 3.60
N ASN A 32 -17.24 -13.93 3.74
CA ASN A 32 -17.19 -15.10 2.85
C ASN A 32 -17.12 -14.70 1.37
N TYR A 33 -16.32 -13.67 1.07
CA TYR A 33 -16.25 -13.02 -0.24
C TYR A 33 -15.07 -13.51 -1.06
N SER A 34 -15.33 -13.91 -2.30
CA SER A 34 -14.28 -14.23 -3.27
C SER A 34 -14.17 -13.10 -4.28
N PHE A 35 -12.94 -12.68 -4.56
CA PHE A 35 -12.67 -11.54 -5.44
C PHE A 35 -11.40 -11.73 -6.25
N GLU A 36 -11.39 -11.12 -7.43
CA GLU A 36 -10.24 -10.91 -8.29
C GLU A 36 -10.33 -9.47 -8.81
N GLU A 37 -9.40 -8.63 -8.41
CA GLU A 37 -9.42 -7.20 -8.71
C GLU A 37 -8.08 -6.81 -9.33
N ASP A 38 -8.11 -6.10 -10.46
CA ASP A 38 -6.93 -5.66 -11.21
C ASP A 38 -7.03 -4.15 -11.47
N TYR A 39 -6.00 -3.40 -11.06
CA TYR A 39 -5.94 -1.96 -11.21
C TYR A 39 -4.62 -1.55 -11.85
N ALA A 40 -4.71 -0.80 -12.96
CA ALA A 40 -3.61 0.04 -13.43
C ALA A 40 -3.36 1.16 -12.41
N LEU A 41 -2.12 1.35 -12.00
CA LEU A 41 -1.76 2.35 -10.99
C LEU A 41 -1.56 3.72 -11.64
N ASN A 42 -2.21 4.73 -11.06
CA ASN A 42 -1.95 6.12 -11.41
C ASN A 42 -0.77 6.72 -10.64
N LEU A 43 -0.11 5.94 -9.78
CA LEU A 43 0.96 6.39 -8.90
C LEU A 43 2.16 6.90 -9.73
N VAL A 44 2.53 8.15 -9.53
CA VAL A 44 3.64 8.80 -10.24
C VAL A 44 4.81 8.97 -9.27
N VAL A 45 5.80 8.10 -9.40
CA VAL A 45 7.03 8.11 -8.60
C VAL A 45 8.27 8.13 -9.49
N ASP A 46 9.32 8.79 -9.03
CA ASP A 46 10.63 8.81 -9.67
C ASP A 46 11.75 8.39 -8.71
N THR A 47 12.99 8.41 -9.17
CA THR A 47 14.18 7.95 -8.43
C THR A 47 14.52 8.78 -7.19
N THR A 48 13.86 9.92 -7.00
CA THR A 48 14.01 10.74 -5.78
C THR A 48 12.96 10.38 -4.73
N ASP A 49 11.90 9.68 -5.12
CA ASP A 49 10.81 9.29 -4.25
C ASP A 49 11.09 7.96 -3.53
N LYS A 50 10.32 7.76 -2.45
CA LYS A 50 10.10 6.45 -1.86
C LYS A 50 8.62 6.08 -1.96
N VAL A 51 8.35 4.80 -1.84
CA VAL A 51 6.99 4.28 -1.71
C VAL A 51 6.82 3.62 -0.36
N LEU A 52 5.85 4.09 0.43
CA LEU A 52 5.36 3.43 1.62
C LEU A 52 4.29 2.42 1.24
N THR A 53 4.50 1.16 1.59
CA THR A 53 3.43 0.17 1.60
C THR A 53 2.95 -0.01 3.03
N THR A 54 1.66 0.18 3.24
CA THR A 54 0.96 -0.19 4.47
C THR A 54 -0.07 -1.25 4.14
N PHE A 55 -0.05 -2.34 4.87
CA PHE A 55 -0.93 -3.47 4.66
C PHE A 55 -1.38 -4.02 6.01
N VAL A 56 -2.68 -3.98 6.27
CA VAL A 56 -3.29 -4.45 7.52
C VAL A 56 -4.42 -5.41 7.18
N VAL A 57 -4.44 -6.53 7.89
CA VAL A 57 -5.52 -7.51 7.88
C VAL A 57 -5.96 -7.73 9.31
N SER A 58 -7.22 -7.45 9.58
CA SER A 58 -7.86 -7.65 10.87
C SER A 58 -9.10 -8.53 10.72
N ASP A 59 -9.53 -9.11 11.85
CA ASP A 59 -10.71 -9.97 11.94
C ASP A 59 -10.76 -11.11 10.91
N PHE A 60 -9.58 -11.62 10.52
CA PHE A 60 -9.46 -12.69 9.55
C PHE A 60 -10.12 -13.96 10.07
N VAL A 61 -11.06 -14.48 9.28
CA VAL A 61 -11.67 -15.79 9.49
C VAL A 61 -11.58 -16.56 8.19
N GLY A 62 -10.89 -17.69 8.21
CA GLY A 62 -10.71 -18.54 7.04
C GLY A 62 -9.47 -19.42 7.14
N ASN A 63 -9.30 -20.26 6.14
CA ASN A 63 -8.11 -21.10 5.97
C ASN A 63 -7.47 -20.93 4.59
N ASP A 64 -8.04 -20.09 3.73
CA ASP A 64 -7.51 -19.86 2.38
C ASP A 64 -6.52 -18.69 2.36
N THR A 65 -5.66 -18.69 1.36
CA THR A 65 -4.63 -17.66 1.18
C THR A 65 -5.18 -16.53 0.33
N THR A 66 -5.06 -15.30 0.82
CA THR A 66 -5.28 -14.09 0.02
C THR A 66 -3.92 -13.58 -0.47
N VAL A 67 -3.88 -13.12 -1.72
CA VAL A 67 -2.65 -12.67 -2.38
C VAL A 67 -2.83 -11.26 -2.95
N ILE A 68 -1.83 -10.42 -2.72
CA ILE A 68 -1.67 -9.10 -3.32
C ILE A 68 -0.39 -9.14 -4.15
N ARG A 69 -0.48 -8.84 -5.45
CA ARG A 69 0.66 -8.81 -6.35
C ARG A 69 0.77 -7.43 -6.97
N ILE A 70 1.90 -6.78 -6.78
CA ILE A 70 2.22 -5.52 -7.45
C ILE A 70 3.19 -5.83 -8.58
N ASN A 71 2.87 -5.40 -9.79
CA ASN A 71 3.72 -5.57 -10.94
C ASN A 71 4.46 -4.27 -11.23
N GLN A 72 5.70 -4.43 -11.67
CA GLN A 72 6.48 -3.34 -12.22
C GLN A 72 6.12 -3.10 -13.69
N ASP A 73 5.84 -4.18 -14.41
CA ASP A 73 5.32 -4.19 -15.78
C ASP A 73 4.64 -5.54 -16.07
N SER A 74 4.21 -5.76 -17.32
CA SER A 74 3.55 -7.01 -17.73
C SER A 74 4.37 -8.30 -17.52
N SER A 75 5.69 -8.19 -17.36
CA SER A 75 6.65 -9.29 -17.29
C SER A 75 7.34 -9.42 -15.94
N MET A 76 7.40 -8.34 -15.15
CA MET A 76 8.14 -8.31 -13.90
C MET A 76 7.26 -7.96 -12.69
N VAL A 77 7.37 -8.79 -11.66
CA VAL A 77 6.70 -8.59 -10.37
C VAL A 77 7.57 -7.72 -9.48
N TRP A 78 6.97 -6.70 -8.88
CA TRP A 78 7.64 -5.83 -7.92
C TRP A 78 7.59 -6.42 -6.51
N LYS A 79 6.39 -6.76 -6.03
CA LYS A 79 6.15 -7.30 -4.68
C LYS A 79 4.99 -8.30 -4.69
N ILE A 80 5.07 -9.32 -3.82
CA ILE A 80 3.96 -10.24 -3.52
C ILE A 80 3.77 -10.28 -2.01
N TYR A 81 2.53 -10.07 -1.58
CA TYR A 81 2.09 -10.33 -0.23
C TYR A 81 1.11 -11.49 -0.24
N SER A 82 1.35 -12.47 0.64
CA SER A 82 0.40 -13.54 0.92
C SER A 82 0.12 -13.59 2.41
N PHE A 83 -1.12 -13.93 2.77
CA PHE A 83 -1.56 -14.03 4.15
C PHE A 83 -2.73 -15.01 4.31
N TRP A 84 -2.80 -15.60 5.51
CA TRP A 84 -3.81 -16.57 5.94
C TRP A 84 -4.16 -16.35 7.43
N SER A 85 -3.88 -15.15 7.95
CA SER A 85 -4.15 -14.72 9.32
C SER A 85 -4.16 -13.19 9.36
N ASN A 86 -4.55 -12.62 10.51
CA ASN A 86 -4.28 -11.21 10.80
C ASN A 86 -2.79 -10.90 10.57
N LYS A 87 -2.53 -9.72 9.99
CA LYS A 87 -1.18 -9.33 9.57
C LYS A 87 -1.09 -7.82 9.47
N GLU A 88 0.09 -7.30 9.80
CA GLU A 88 0.43 -5.89 9.63
C GLU A 88 1.81 -5.80 8.97
N VAL A 89 1.93 -4.96 7.96
CA VAL A 89 3.19 -4.65 7.26
C VAL A 89 3.25 -3.15 7.02
N ILE A 90 4.40 -2.58 7.35
CA ILE A 90 4.77 -1.21 6.99
C ILE A 90 6.18 -1.29 6.42
N GLU A 91 6.34 -0.94 5.15
CA GLU A 91 7.64 -0.99 4.48
C GLU A 91 7.87 0.21 3.56
N GLU A 92 9.09 0.71 3.54
CA GLU A 92 9.54 1.71 2.56
C GLU A 92 10.35 1.03 1.46
N THR A 93 10.00 1.32 0.21
CA THR A 93 10.78 0.92 -0.96
C THR A 93 11.34 2.16 -1.65
N VAL A 94 12.65 2.18 -1.86
CA VAL A 94 13.31 3.22 -2.67
C VAL A 94 13.09 2.89 -4.14
N ILE A 95 12.79 3.91 -4.96
CA ILE A 95 12.67 3.74 -6.41
C ILE A 95 14.05 3.91 -7.04
N ASP A 96 14.44 3.00 -7.92
CA ASP A 96 15.66 3.10 -8.71
C ASP A 96 15.42 2.68 -10.17
N THR A 97 16.40 2.90 -11.03
CA THR A 97 16.27 2.63 -12.48
C THR A 97 16.60 1.20 -12.89
N VAL A 98 16.97 0.30 -11.96
CA VAL A 98 17.59 -1.00 -12.30
C VAL A 98 16.86 -2.17 -11.65
N PHE A 99 16.55 -2.07 -10.37
CA PHE A 99 15.96 -3.12 -9.53
C PHE A 99 14.55 -2.79 -9.04
N SER A 100 14.14 -1.52 -9.08
CA SER A 100 12.87 -1.06 -8.51
C SER A 100 12.28 0.10 -9.30
N LEU A 101 11.91 -0.16 -10.55
CA LEU A 101 11.18 0.83 -11.36
C LEU A 101 9.79 1.08 -10.74
N PRO A 102 9.14 2.21 -11.10
CA PRO A 102 7.79 2.52 -10.65
C PRO A 102 6.80 1.37 -10.89
N PRO A 103 5.91 1.08 -9.93
CA PRO A 103 4.91 0.04 -10.10
C PRO A 103 3.84 0.46 -11.12
N ASP A 104 3.40 -0.49 -11.94
CA ASP A 104 2.48 -0.28 -13.06
C ASP A 104 1.07 -0.75 -12.75
N SER A 105 0.93 -1.91 -12.11
CA SER A 105 -0.39 -2.49 -11.78
C SER A 105 -0.37 -3.23 -10.45
N ILE A 106 -1.56 -3.40 -9.88
CA ILE A 106 -1.77 -4.18 -8.67
C ILE A 106 -2.97 -5.11 -8.81
N PHE A 107 -2.79 -6.34 -8.35
CA PHE A 107 -3.77 -7.41 -8.40
C PHE A 107 -4.07 -7.94 -7.00
N PHE A 108 -5.35 -8.10 -6.69
CA PHE A 108 -5.83 -8.69 -5.44
C PHE A 108 -6.63 -9.94 -5.75
N THR A 109 -6.34 -11.03 -5.05
CA THR A 109 -7.18 -12.23 -5.11
C THR A 109 -7.38 -12.83 -3.73
N GLY A 110 -8.62 -13.20 -3.45
CA GLY A 110 -9.01 -13.87 -2.22
C GLY A 110 -10.16 -14.82 -2.49
N ASN A 111 -10.20 -15.92 -1.77
CA ASN A 111 -11.27 -16.91 -1.85
C ASN A 111 -11.94 -17.03 -0.49
N LYS A 112 -13.25 -16.80 -0.43
CA LYS A 112 -14.05 -16.85 0.81
C LYS A 112 -13.42 -16.06 1.95
N PHE A 113 -12.87 -14.88 1.64
CA PHE A 113 -12.26 -13.99 2.61
C PHE A 113 -13.33 -13.43 3.55
N THR A 114 -13.11 -13.59 4.84
CA THR A 114 -13.82 -12.88 5.90
C THR A 114 -12.80 -12.09 6.72
N GLY A 115 -13.06 -10.80 6.92
CA GLY A 115 -12.20 -9.88 7.66
C GLY A 115 -12.15 -8.50 7.02
N VAL A 116 -11.24 -7.65 7.49
CA VAL A 116 -10.96 -6.35 6.89
C VAL A 116 -9.55 -6.36 6.31
N LEU A 117 -9.45 -5.97 5.03
CA LEU A 117 -8.20 -5.77 4.31
C LEU A 117 -8.04 -4.28 4.04
N GLU A 118 -6.97 -3.68 4.57
CA GLU A 118 -6.54 -2.32 4.26
C GLU A 118 -5.17 -2.38 3.59
N PHE A 119 -5.10 -1.96 2.33
CA PHE A 119 -3.86 -1.87 1.59
C PHE A 119 -3.68 -0.45 1.09
N ILE A 120 -2.52 0.14 1.34
CA ILE A 120 -2.16 1.49 0.93
C ILE A 120 -0.76 1.48 0.34
N LEU A 121 -0.62 2.08 -0.83
CA LEU A 121 0.63 2.40 -1.47
C LEU A 121 0.73 3.90 -1.61
N SER A 122 1.69 4.54 -0.95
CA SER A 122 1.82 6.00 -0.94
C SER A 122 3.21 6.46 -1.33
N LYS A 123 3.28 7.45 -2.22
CA LYS A 123 4.49 8.21 -2.47
C LYS A 123 4.89 8.99 -1.21
N ILE A 124 6.15 8.88 -0.82
CA ILE A 124 6.77 9.73 0.18
C ILE A 124 7.83 10.58 -0.54
N GLU A 125 7.65 11.90 -0.50
CA GLU A 125 8.68 12.82 -0.95
C GLU A 125 9.87 12.83 0.03
N PRO A 126 11.12 12.91 -0.44
CA PRO A 126 12.27 12.96 0.43
C PRO A 126 12.22 14.21 1.32
N GLN A 127 12.41 14.03 2.63
CA GLN A 127 12.61 15.14 3.56
C GLN A 127 13.89 15.88 3.15
N LEU A 128 13.79 17.17 2.83
CA LEU A 128 14.97 18.02 2.61
C LEU A 128 15.78 18.08 3.90
N VAL A 129 16.92 17.41 3.95
CA VAL A 129 17.92 17.62 5.00
C VAL A 129 18.56 18.98 4.72
N ILE A 130 18.04 20.04 5.33
CA ILE A 130 18.67 21.37 5.27
C ILE A 130 20.01 21.24 6.01
N GLY A 131 21.10 21.20 5.24
CA GLY A 131 22.45 21.10 5.76
C GLY A 131 22.76 22.21 6.76
N SER A 132 23.49 21.84 7.83
CA SER A 132 24.14 22.78 8.74
C SER A 132 25.02 23.75 7.97
N LEU A 133 24.49 24.95 7.69
CA LEU A 133 25.28 26.09 7.23
C LEU A 133 25.82 26.82 8.46
N SER A 134 26.93 26.33 9.00
CA SER A 134 27.76 27.13 9.89
C SER A 134 29.22 27.00 9.49
N ASN A 135 29.63 27.81 8.50
CA ASN A 135 31.00 28.32 8.39
C ASN A 135 30.96 29.60 7.54
N PHE A 136 30.56 30.70 8.17
CA PHE A 136 30.91 32.04 7.66
C PHE A 136 32.43 32.24 7.81
N PRO A 137 33.10 32.86 6.84
CA PRO A 137 34.50 33.24 7.01
C PRO A 137 34.59 34.33 8.10
N ARG A 138 35.40 34.09 9.14
CA ARG A 138 35.80 35.16 10.06
C ARG A 138 36.68 36.14 9.30
N LEU A 139 36.11 37.25 8.90
CA LEU A 139 36.86 38.47 8.65
C LEU A 139 36.97 39.18 10.00
N ASP A 140 38.17 39.20 10.59
CA ASP A 140 38.52 40.22 11.58
C ASP A 140 40.00 40.60 11.42
N ARG A 141 40.23 41.88 11.69
CA ARG A 141 41.32 42.76 11.24
C ARG A 141 42.65 42.52 11.93
#